data_AF-Q6FLE9-F1
#
_entry.id   AF-Q6FLE9-F1
#
_cell.length_a   1.000
_cell.length_b   1.000
_cell.length_c   1.000
_cell.angle_alpha   90.00
_cell.angle_beta   90.00
_cell.angle_gamma   90.00
#
_symmetry.space_group_name_H-M   'P 1'
#
loop_
_entity.id
_entity.type
_entity.pdbx_description
1 polymer ?
#
loop_
_entity_poly.entity_id
_entity_poly.type
_entity_poly.pdbx_seq_one_letter_code
_entity_poly.pdbx_strand_id
1 'polypeptide(L)'
;MPTSIIASDKSVKSLPQTSLNQSEMNGDYSNEQVDERQLAVSTNTTVENEREPLINVPESKRNIGGRYSSNECVNREAHDNDNPALAVAHNIQDKLYQMHKDYRVFIHNSKWILNLMILLNTIWLVITFINDFFFNMSLFGYSNRYGSFNDLCLIFVAIVANSLNLWFNQLGLYSSLDVVQNISLCLLTLFNLFLLLIVKYTRERIGSIAIFTYLWTAFAFVIGSVLDFYLLKFNDELYKNNNIIAERETQGHEQYDNKHTLREWLYIAIRSVAKLGLLIFMAFYTLNTLLTAWDISRTSNTVVSSYPSQMVFTEAASYENYHWVDDNHTYKIHITCYGDIFNNTDLDNDNNQAIVLFEHGGYDTGYRSGTWIQELYHLNRIKRFCMYERPGYGLSDSPPAPISISMVAEGLKYALLNEAKIKGPFVTVGYDMGGLFTRVFTAKNIDIVQGMMLVDAWHEDLLLKNYLKRMLPPVDDDDPSRNPDDRSWLPQEIGRHNEFKLWWQGLWSTLGLRLQSSWLVAHHGSRDRIFGRDLPYQGRFLRAKFLESITSSILSYRDVINSNDRLIDVKTSIVSSKDMVKKSYRWGNWQRELTKISRKTQEWKVVDGGHEVYKYNLGKQQTQDVLLRLVGEKDRY
;
A
#
# COMPACT_ATOMS: atom_id res chain seq x y z
N MET A 1 -29.16 -28.11 43.83
CA MET A 1 -29.63 -29.47 44.20
C MET A 1 -31.15 -29.49 44.09
N PRO A 2 -31.73 -30.61 43.62
CA PRO A 2 -33.01 -30.63 42.91
C PRO A 2 -34.13 -31.36 43.67
N THR A 3 -35.39 -31.20 43.24
CA THR A 3 -36.43 -32.22 43.44
C THR A 3 -37.44 -32.21 42.29
N SER A 4 -37.54 -33.40 41.70
CA SER A 4 -38.37 -33.88 40.59
C SER A 4 -39.73 -34.41 41.05
N ILE A 5 -40.68 -34.61 40.11
CA ILE A 5 -41.59 -35.78 39.89
C ILE A 5 -42.49 -35.40 38.66
N ILE A 6 -42.37 -36.03 37.46
CA ILE A 6 -42.89 -37.35 36.97
C ILE A 6 -44.44 -37.31 36.79
N ALA A 7 -45.12 -37.69 35.68
CA ALA A 7 -44.86 -38.68 34.61
C ALA A 7 -45.65 -38.46 33.28
N SER A 8 -45.10 -39.03 32.19
CA SER A 8 -45.65 -39.88 31.07
C SER A 8 -46.95 -39.50 30.32
N ASP A 9 -47.17 -39.80 29.02
CA ASP A 9 -46.73 -40.96 28.23
C ASP A 9 -46.92 -40.78 26.68
N LYS A 10 -46.06 -41.48 25.90
CA LYS A 10 -46.17 -42.08 24.53
C LYS A 10 -46.81 -41.36 23.31
N SER A 11 -46.07 -41.31 22.19
CA SER A 11 -46.03 -42.40 21.17
C SER A 11 -45.19 -42.05 19.92
N VAL A 12 -44.56 -43.09 19.35
CA VAL A 12 -43.60 -43.14 18.23
C VAL A 12 -44.28 -43.74 16.99
N LYS A 13 -43.92 -43.30 15.77
CA LYS A 13 -44.02 -44.01 14.46
C LYS A 13 -43.29 -43.19 13.38
N SER A 14 -42.10 -43.56 12.89
CA SER A 14 -41.72 -44.59 11.89
C SER A 14 -41.83 -44.13 10.41
N LEU A 15 -40.68 -44.18 9.72
CA LEU A 15 -40.44 -44.07 8.27
C LEU A 15 -41.30 -45.04 7.42
N PRO A 16 -41.32 -44.84 6.08
CA PRO A 16 -41.00 -45.96 5.20
C PRO A 16 -40.10 -45.65 4.00
N GLN A 17 -39.29 -46.65 3.67
CA GLN A 17 -38.60 -46.87 2.40
C GLN A 17 -39.59 -47.24 1.29
N THR A 18 -39.21 -47.01 0.02
CA THR A 18 -39.81 -47.69 -1.13
C THR A 18 -38.72 -48.08 -2.13
N SER A 19 -38.72 -49.36 -2.50
CA SER A 19 -37.92 -49.97 -3.57
C SER A 19 -38.78 -50.99 -4.31
N LEU A 20 -38.44 -51.21 -5.58
CA LEU A 20 -38.80 -52.29 -6.52
C LEU A 20 -40.07 -52.13 -7.38
N ASN A 21 -39.87 -52.06 -8.70
CA ASN A 21 -40.22 -53.19 -9.57
C ASN A 21 -39.42 -53.21 -10.89
N GLN A 22 -39.01 -54.43 -11.26
CA GLN A 22 -38.41 -54.83 -12.52
C GLN A 22 -39.49 -55.07 -13.60
N SER A 23 -39.11 -54.95 -14.88
CA SER A 23 -39.58 -55.87 -15.93
C SER A 23 -38.54 -55.98 -17.05
N GLU A 24 -38.39 -57.22 -17.52
CA GLU A 24 -37.39 -57.80 -18.40
C GLU A 24 -37.62 -57.50 -19.90
N MET A 25 -36.57 -57.60 -20.72
CA MET A 25 -36.56 -58.45 -21.94
C MET A 25 -35.16 -58.55 -22.61
N ASN A 26 -34.57 -59.74 -22.44
CA ASN A 26 -33.79 -60.62 -23.35
C ASN A 26 -32.97 -60.13 -24.56
N GLY A 27 -31.76 -60.71 -24.62
CA GLY A 27 -31.17 -61.40 -25.79
C GLY A 27 -29.87 -60.77 -26.32
N ASP A 28 -28.81 -61.47 -26.72
CA ASP A 28 -28.40 -62.88 -26.67
C ASP A 28 -26.97 -62.96 -27.30
N TYR A 29 -26.17 -63.97 -26.91
CA TYR A 29 -24.93 -64.51 -27.56
C TYR A 29 -23.73 -63.56 -27.87
N SER A 30 -22.44 -63.92 -27.76
CA SER A 30 -21.71 -65.19 -27.62
C SER A 30 -20.19 -64.91 -27.44
N ASN A 31 -19.48 -65.78 -26.70
CA ASN A 31 -18.15 -66.42 -26.93
C ASN A 31 -17.11 -65.75 -27.85
N GLU A 32 -15.79 -65.85 -27.70
CA GLU A 32 -14.85 -66.74 -26.99
C GLU A 32 -13.44 -66.17 -27.32
N GLN A 33 -12.48 -66.25 -26.39
CA GLN A 33 -11.19 -66.97 -26.55
C GLN A 33 -10.12 -66.43 -25.60
N VAL A 34 -9.71 -67.36 -24.75
CA VAL A 34 -8.51 -67.39 -23.92
C VAL A 34 -7.41 -68.05 -24.76
N ASP A 35 -6.17 -67.58 -24.65
CA ASP A 35 -5.03 -68.50 -24.63
C ASP A 35 -3.86 -67.93 -23.82
N GLU A 36 -3.51 -68.66 -22.77
CA GLU A 36 -2.27 -68.53 -21.99
C GLU A 36 -1.13 -69.24 -22.74
N ARG A 37 0.11 -68.74 -22.63
CA ARG A 37 1.25 -69.53 -22.08
C ARG A 37 2.56 -68.74 -21.98
N GLN A 38 3.12 -68.84 -20.76
CA GLN A 38 4.53 -69.06 -20.38
C GLN A 38 5.54 -67.89 -20.28
N LEU A 39 5.75 -67.50 -19.01
CA LEU A 39 7.01 -67.41 -18.26
C LEU A 39 8.34 -67.18 -19.02
N ALA A 40 9.01 -66.06 -18.71
CA ALA A 40 10.33 -66.09 -18.07
C ALA A 40 10.71 -64.72 -17.47
N VAL A 41 11.32 -64.80 -16.28
CA VAL A 41 11.81 -63.75 -15.38
C VAL A 41 12.94 -62.91 -16.00
N SER A 42 12.92 -61.59 -15.84
CA SER A 42 14.04 -60.81 -15.25
C SER A 42 13.70 -59.33 -15.07
N THR A 43 14.03 -58.85 -13.89
CA THR A 43 14.03 -57.46 -13.40
C THR A 43 14.85 -56.52 -14.29
N ASN A 44 14.32 -55.31 -14.55
CA ASN A 44 15.08 -54.07 -14.38
C ASN A 44 14.18 -52.83 -14.47
N THR A 45 14.20 -52.05 -13.39
CA THR A 45 13.79 -50.66 -13.26
C THR A 45 14.37 -49.78 -14.36
N THR A 46 13.51 -49.18 -15.18
CA THR A 46 13.86 -48.03 -16.03
C THR A 46 13.33 -46.75 -15.40
N VAL A 47 14.26 -45.96 -14.87
CA VAL A 47 14.09 -44.54 -14.56
C VAL A 47 13.91 -43.80 -15.89
N GLU A 48 12.77 -43.14 -16.05
CA GLU A 48 12.52 -42.18 -17.14
C GLU A 48 13.52 -41.02 -17.03
N ASN A 49 14.52 -41.01 -17.90
CA ASN A 49 15.40 -39.86 -18.08
C ASN A 49 14.70 -38.83 -18.97
N GLU A 50 14.46 -37.67 -18.37
CA GLU A 50 14.00 -36.43 -19.00
C GLU A 50 14.91 -36.06 -20.19
N ARG A 51 14.28 -35.82 -21.33
CA ARG A 51 14.89 -35.23 -22.53
C ARG A 51 14.73 -33.71 -22.47
N GLU A 52 15.82 -32.96 -22.41
CA GLU A 52 15.99 -31.62 -23.03
C GLU A 52 17.46 -31.14 -22.94
N PRO A 53 17.95 -30.26 -23.84
CA PRO A 53 18.55 -30.67 -25.11
C PRO A 53 20.09 -30.55 -25.12
N LEU A 54 20.72 -31.50 -25.82
CA LEU A 54 22.08 -31.34 -26.32
C LEU A 54 22.09 -30.19 -27.32
N ILE A 55 23.02 -29.25 -27.13
CA ILE A 55 23.32 -28.17 -28.09
C ILE A 55 23.58 -28.82 -29.45
N ASN A 56 22.81 -28.41 -30.46
CA ASN A 56 23.00 -28.81 -31.85
C ASN A 56 24.43 -28.48 -32.29
N VAL A 57 25.26 -29.50 -32.43
CA VAL A 57 26.31 -29.49 -33.46
C VAL A 57 25.56 -29.40 -34.79
N PRO A 58 25.91 -28.48 -35.71
CA PRO A 58 25.22 -28.41 -36.98
C PRO A 58 25.47 -29.72 -37.76
N GLU A 59 24.45 -30.58 -37.86
CA GLU A 59 24.43 -31.60 -38.89
C GLU A 59 24.46 -30.89 -40.25
N SER A 60 25.60 -30.98 -40.93
CA SER A 60 25.72 -30.52 -42.30
C SER A 60 24.63 -31.21 -43.14
N LYS A 61 23.78 -30.42 -43.78
CA LYS A 61 22.79 -30.93 -44.72
C LYS A 61 23.51 -31.73 -45.80
N ARG A 62 23.17 -33.02 -45.90
CA ARG A 62 23.53 -33.97 -46.95
C ARG A 62 23.46 -33.30 -48.34
N ASN A 63 24.60 -33.22 -49.02
CA ASN A 63 24.62 -33.23 -50.48
C ASN A 63 24.51 -34.69 -50.95
N ILE A 64 23.56 -34.91 -51.85
CA ILE A 64 23.33 -36.16 -52.57
C ILE A 64 24.49 -36.35 -53.56
N GLY A 65 25.20 -37.48 -53.45
CA GLY A 65 26.10 -37.98 -54.49
C GLY A 65 27.53 -38.22 -54.00
N GLY A 66 27.86 -39.48 -53.72
CA GLY A 66 29.23 -39.90 -53.44
C GLY A 66 29.30 -41.23 -52.70
N ARG A 67 29.20 -42.34 -53.45
CA ARG A 67 29.60 -43.68 -52.95
C ARG A 67 31.06 -43.62 -52.55
N TYR A 68 31.40 -43.97 -51.31
CA TYR A 68 32.61 -44.75 -51.03
C TYR A 68 32.35 -45.79 -49.93
N SER A 69 33.02 -46.91 -50.16
CA SER A 69 32.82 -48.24 -49.62
C SER A 69 33.23 -48.39 -48.15
N SER A 70 32.59 -49.40 -47.54
CA SER A 70 32.84 -50.05 -46.26
C SER A 70 34.28 -50.49 -45.98
N ASN A 71 34.53 -50.62 -44.67
CA ASN A 71 35.50 -51.46 -43.96
C ASN A 71 36.98 -51.08 -43.99
N GLU A 72 37.50 -50.71 -42.81
CA GLU A 72 38.64 -51.40 -42.20
C GLU A 72 38.76 -51.03 -40.71
N CYS A 73 38.40 -51.98 -39.83
CA CYS A 73 38.88 -52.01 -38.46
C CYS A 73 40.34 -52.45 -38.50
N VAL A 74 41.27 -51.55 -38.23
CA VAL A 74 42.67 -51.89 -37.93
C VAL A 74 42.96 -51.50 -36.50
N ASN A 75 43.11 -52.52 -35.65
CA ASN A 75 43.80 -52.41 -34.38
C ASN A 75 45.22 -51.86 -34.62
N ARG A 76 45.51 -50.70 -34.06
CA ARG A 76 46.88 -50.25 -33.80
C ARG A 76 46.93 -49.63 -32.41
N GLU A 77 47.17 -50.48 -31.42
CA GLU A 77 47.91 -50.07 -30.22
C GLU A 77 49.36 -49.84 -30.65
N ALA A 78 49.84 -48.60 -30.56
CA ALA A 78 51.19 -48.19 -30.15
C ALA A 78 51.58 -46.83 -30.74
N HIS A 79 52.04 -45.95 -29.84
CA HIS A 79 52.77 -44.70 -30.07
C HIS A 79 52.05 -43.56 -30.80
N ASP A 80 51.30 -42.76 -30.03
CA ASP A 80 50.89 -41.42 -30.47
C ASP A 80 51.02 -40.44 -29.29
N ASN A 81 52.25 -40.25 -28.79
CA ASN A 81 52.55 -39.29 -27.70
C ASN A 81 53.22 -38.00 -28.19
N ASP A 82 53.52 -37.86 -29.49
CA ASP A 82 54.26 -36.71 -30.01
C ASP A 82 53.50 -35.95 -31.12
N ASN A 83 52.16 -35.92 -31.03
CA ASN A 83 51.37 -35.00 -31.85
C ASN A 83 50.82 -33.87 -30.96
N PRO A 84 51.51 -32.71 -30.89
CA PRO A 84 51.14 -31.61 -29.99
C PRO A 84 49.73 -31.07 -30.26
N ALA A 85 49.20 -31.27 -31.47
CA ALA A 85 47.84 -30.92 -31.83
C ALA A 85 46.78 -31.78 -31.09
N LEU A 86 47.02 -33.10 -30.96
CA LEU A 86 46.10 -34.05 -30.35
C LEU A 86 46.06 -33.90 -28.83
N ALA A 87 47.22 -33.69 -28.20
CA ALA A 87 47.34 -33.45 -26.76
C ALA A 87 46.63 -32.15 -26.33
N VAL A 88 46.69 -31.09 -27.16
CA VAL A 88 45.98 -29.84 -26.88
C VAL A 88 44.47 -29.98 -27.09
N ALA A 89 44.03 -30.74 -28.11
CA ALA A 89 42.60 -31.03 -28.32
C ALA A 89 42.00 -31.80 -27.13
N HIS A 90 42.68 -32.84 -26.63
CA HIS A 90 42.27 -33.55 -25.42
C HIS A 90 42.20 -32.64 -24.20
N ASN A 91 43.18 -31.75 -24.02
CA ASN A 91 43.18 -30.80 -22.90
C ASN A 91 42.01 -29.80 -22.97
N ILE A 92 41.63 -29.34 -24.17
CA ILE A 92 40.45 -28.48 -24.35
C ILE A 92 39.15 -29.26 -24.06
N GLN A 93 39.05 -30.51 -24.52
CA GLN A 93 37.92 -31.40 -24.25
C GLN A 93 37.75 -31.65 -22.74
N ASP A 94 38.85 -31.91 -22.03
CA ASP A 94 38.85 -32.12 -20.58
C ASP A 94 38.45 -30.85 -19.83
N LYS A 95 38.93 -29.69 -20.26
CA LYS A 95 38.50 -28.39 -19.72
C LYS A 95 37.01 -28.16 -19.92
N LEU A 96 36.48 -28.41 -21.12
CA LEU A 96 35.04 -28.31 -21.39
C LEU A 96 34.26 -29.27 -20.49
N TYR A 97 34.68 -30.51 -20.35
CA TYR A 97 34.02 -31.49 -19.47
C TYR A 97 33.97 -31.02 -18.02
N GLN A 98 35.09 -30.53 -17.47
CA GLN A 98 35.13 -29.98 -16.11
C GLN A 98 34.21 -28.77 -15.96
N MET A 99 34.21 -27.84 -16.94
CA MET A 99 33.29 -26.70 -16.90
C MET A 99 31.82 -27.12 -16.89
N HIS A 100 31.42 -28.13 -17.67
CA HIS A 100 30.05 -28.65 -17.65
C HIS A 100 29.68 -29.26 -16.30
N LYS A 101 30.64 -29.91 -15.63
CA LYS A 101 30.45 -30.45 -14.28
C LYS A 101 30.27 -29.33 -13.26
N ASP A 102 31.16 -28.34 -13.28
CA ASP A 102 31.12 -27.18 -12.38
C ASP A 102 29.86 -26.35 -12.59
N TYR A 103 29.45 -26.14 -13.85
CA TYR A 103 28.20 -25.49 -14.21
C TYR A 103 26.97 -26.25 -13.68
N ARG A 104 26.93 -27.60 -13.80
CA ARG A 104 25.81 -28.39 -13.26
C ARG A 104 25.68 -28.25 -11.75
N VAL A 105 26.80 -28.30 -11.03
CA VAL A 105 26.82 -28.08 -9.58
C VAL A 105 26.37 -26.65 -9.24
N PHE A 106 26.88 -25.66 -9.96
CA PHE A 106 26.50 -24.27 -9.80
C PHE A 106 24.99 -24.03 -10.04
N ILE A 107 24.41 -24.58 -11.10
CA ILE A 107 22.98 -24.45 -11.40
C ILE A 107 22.12 -25.09 -10.31
N HIS A 108 22.52 -26.28 -9.84
CA HIS A 108 21.81 -26.93 -8.75
C HIS A 108 21.81 -26.06 -7.49
N ASN A 109 22.98 -25.54 -7.09
CA ASN A 109 23.13 -24.69 -5.91
C ASN A 109 22.42 -23.34 -6.07
N SER A 110 22.52 -22.71 -7.24
CA SER A 110 21.88 -21.41 -7.51
C SER A 110 20.35 -21.50 -7.48
N LYS A 111 19.76 -22.57 -8.02
CA LYS A 111 18.32 -22.83 -7.91
C LYS A 111 17.89 -22.98 -6.45
N TRP A 112 18.67 -23.69 -5.64
CA TRP A 112 18.37 -23.85 -4.22
C TRP A 112 18.45 -22.52 -3.46
N ILE A 113 19.50 -21.73 -3.70
CA ILE A 113 19.68 -20.39 -3.11
C ILE A 113 18.52 -19.45 -3.50
N LEU A 114 18.17 -19.40 -4.79
CA LEU A 114 17.09 -18.53 -5.28
C LEU A 114 15.72 -18.95 -4.74
N ASN A 115 15.42 -20.25 -4.70
CA ASN A 115 14.19 -20.74 -4.08
C ASN A 115 14.11 -20.41 -2.60
N LEU A 116 15.21 -20.59 -1.85
CA LEU A 116 15.28 -20.20 -0.45
C LEU A 116 15.06 -18.70 -0.28
N MET A 117 15.67 -17.87 -1.13
CA MET A 117 15.48 -16.42 -1.09
C MET A 117 14.06 -15.98 -1.42
N ILE A 118 13.42 -16.60 -2.42
CA ILE A 118 12.01 -16.34 -2.76
C ILE A 118 11.10 -16.75 -1.58
N LEU A 119 11.37 -17.89 -0.94
CA LEU A 119 10.62 -18.35 0.24
C LEU A 119 10.76 -17.36 1.40
N LEU A 120 11.98 -16.96 1.75
CA LEU A 120 12.25 -15.99 2.81
C LEU A 120 11.60 -14.64 2.53
N ASN A 121 11.67 -14.14 1.28
CA ASN A 121 11.00 -12.91 0.89
C ASN A 121 9.47 -13.03 0.95
N THR A 122 8.91 -14.19 0.61
CA THR A 122 7.47 -14.42 0.68
C THR A 122 6.98 -14.45 2.12
N ILE A 123 7.73 -15.12 3.01
CA ILE A 123 7.46 -15.10 4.46
C ILE A 123 7.56 -13.67 4.99
N TRP A 124 8.61 -12.94 4.60
CA TRP A 124 8.80 -11.55 5.00
C TRP A 124 7.65 -10.65 4.52
N LEU A 125 7.20 -10.80 3.27
CA LEU A 125 6.05 -10.07 2.72
C LEU A 125 4.78 -10.30 3.55
N VAL A 126 4.50 -11.56 3.91
CA VAL A 126 3.32 -11.91 4.72
C VAL A 126 3.43 -11.33 6.13
N ILE A 127 4.59 -11.43 6.76
CA ILE A 127 4.84 -10.86 8.09
C ILE A 127 4.66 -9.34 8.06
N THR A 128 5.27 -8.64 7.09
CA THR A 128 5.14 -7.20 6.95
C THR A 128 3.71 -6.79 6.67
N PHE A 129 2.97 -7.52 5.83
CA PHE A 129 1.56 -7.24 5.56
C PHE A 129 0.68 -7.39 6.81
N ILE A 130 0.88 -8.47 7.58
CA ILE A 130 0.15 -8.73 8.81
C ILE A 130 0.47 -7.66 9.87
N ASN A 131 1.73 -7.29 10.01
CA ASN A 131 2.17 -6.25 10.94
C ASN A 131 1.63 -4.86 10.56
N ASP A 132 1.63 -4.51 9.28
CA ASP A 132 1.23 -3.16 8.87
C ASP A 132 -0.28 -2.90 9.00
N PHE A 133 -1.11 -3.95 8.92
CA PHE A 133 -2.57 -3.79 8.82
C PHE A 133 -3.39 -4.49 9.90
N PHE A 134 -2.84 -5.45 10.63
CA PHE A 134 -3.61 -6.23 11.63
C PHE A 134 -3.03 -6.13 13.04
N PHE A 135 -1.71 -6.05 13.19
CA PHE A 135 -1.08 -6.02 14.51
C PHE A 135 0.07 -5.03 14.56
N ASN A 136 0.05 -4.09 15.50
CA ASN A 136 1.27 -3.41 15.90
C ASN A 136 2.14 -4.35 16.74
N MET A 137 2.73 -5.39 16.12
CA MET A 137 3.70 -6.21 16.82
C MET A 137 4.93 -5.34 17.04
N SER A 138 5.17 -4.96 18.30
CA SER A 138 6.41 -4.27 18.72
C SER A 138 7.59 -5.23 18.69
N LEU A 139 7.76 -6.00 17.60
CA LEU A 139 8.69 -7.11 17.46
C LEU A 139 10.14 -6.66 17.74
N PHE A 140 10.40 -5.34 17.65
CA PHE A 140 11.66 -4.69 18.01
C PHE A 140 11.52 -3.36 18.77
N GLY A 141 10.42 -3.15 19.52
CA GLY A 141 10.28 -2.01 20.44
C GLY A 141 10.12 -0.61 19.83
N TYR A 142 10.13 -0.46 18.50
CA TYR A 142 9.91 0.84 17.82
C TYR A 142 8.84 0.71 16.72
N SER A 143 7.78 1.52 16.81
CA SER A 143 6.73 1.60 15.80
C SER A 143 7.26 2.29 14.53
N ASN A 144 6.91 1.77 13.35
CA ASN A 144 7.20 2.44 12.08
C ASN A 144 6.25 3.63 11.87
N ARG A 145 6.65 4.81 12.37
CA ARG A 145 5.86 6.05 12.31
C ARG A 145 5.85 6.69 10.92
N TYR A 146 6.67 6.19 10.00
CA TYR A 146 6.70 6.59 8.58
C TYR A 146 6.10 5.50 7.66
N GLY A 147 5.26 4.61 8.19
CA GLY A 147 4.69 3.48 7.45
C GLY A 147 3.90 3.88 6.19
N SER A 148 4.15 3.18 5.09
CA SER A 148 3.55 3.34 3.75
C SER A 148 3.57 1.98 3.02
N PHE A 149 3.04 1.90 1.79
CA PHE A 149 3.13 0.69 0.94
C PHE A 149 4.54 0.37 0.43
N ASN A 150 5.52 1.24 0.70
CA ASN A 150 6.91 1.13 0.24
C ASN A 150 7.57 -0.20 0.62
N ASP A 151 7.42 -0.63 1.87
CA ASP A 151 8.08 -1.85 2.37
C ASP A 151 7.54 -3.09 1.62
N LEU A 152 6.22 -3.20 1.49
CA LEU A 152 5.58 -4.27 0.71
C LEU A 152 5.99 -4.26 -0.76
N CYS A 153 6.04 -3.09 -1.39
CA CYS A 153 6.45 -2.96 -2.78
C CYS A 153 7.90 -3.40 -3.00
N LEU A 154 8.83 -3.01 -2.12
CA LEU A 154 10.23 -3.41 -2.24
C LEU A 154 10.42 -4.92 -2.11
N ILE A 155 9.75 -5.54 -1.14
CA ILE A 155 9.79 -6.99 -0.96
C ILE A 155 9.22 -7.69 -2.18
N PHE A 156 8.10 -7.19 -2.73
CA PHE A 156 7.50 -7.73 -3.95
C PHE A 156 8.45 -7.62 -5.15
N VAL A 157 9.11 -6.48 -5.35
CA VAL A 157 10.13 -6.30 -6.40
C VAL A 157 11.27 -7.29 -6.23
N ALA A 158 11.73 -7.54 -5.00
CA ALA A 158 12.78 -8.52 -4.72
C ALA A 158 12.34 -9.95 -5.09
N ILE A 159 11.08 -10.33 -4.80
CA ILE A 159 10.51 -11.62 -5.20
C ILE A 159 10.49 -11.74 -6.73
N VAL A 160 9.98 -10.73 -7.43
CA VAL A 160 9.89 -10.75 -8.89
C VAL A 160 11.28 -10.83 -9.51
N ALA A 161 12.25 -10.02 -9.06
CA ALA A 161 13.61 -10.04 -9.58
C ALA A 161 14.29 -11.41 -9.38
N ASN A 162 14.19 -12.00 -8.19
CA ASN A 162 14.75 -13.33 -7.92
C ASN A 162 14.03 -14.43 -8.70
N SER A 163 12.72 -14.29 -8.93
CA SER A 163 11.96 -15.22 -9.78
C SER A 163 12.41 -15.15 -11.24
N LEU A 164 12.68 -13.95 -11.76
CA LEU A 164 13.26 -13.79 -13.09
C LEU A 164 14.66 -14.42 -13.15
N ASN A 165 15.51 -14.22 -12.15
CA ASN A 165 16.83 -14.86 -12.12
C ASN A 165 16.72 -16.40 -12.07
N LEU A 166 15.68 -16.94 -11.41
CA LEU A 166 15.43 -18.38 -11.35
C LEU A 166 14.93 -18.96 -12.67
N TRP A 167 13.93 -18.33 -13.29
CA TRP A 167 13.34 -18.79 -14.54
C TRP A 167 14.27 -18.62 -15.74
N PHE A 168 15.12 -17.59 -15.70
CA PHE A 168 15.97 -17.24 -16.83
C PHE A 168 17.42 -17.76 -16.77
N ASN A 169 17.68 -18.80 -15.97
CA ASN A 169 19.00 -19.34 -15.67
C ASN A 169 19.55 -20.33 -16.73
N GLN A 170 19.64 -19.91 -18.01
CA GLN A 170 20.15 -20.74 -19.11
C GLN A 170 21.51 -20.27 -19.65
N LEU A 171 22.48 -21.19 -19.74
CA LEU A 171 23.81 -20.96 -20.33
C LEU A 171 23.70 -20.54 -21.81
N GLY A 172 24.58 -19.65 -22.26
CA GLY A 172 24.59 -19.18 -23.65
C GLY A 172 23.72 -17.95 -23.93
N LEU A 173 22.75 -17.65 -23.06
CA LEU A 173 21.77 -16.58 -23.28
C LEU A 173 21.98 -15.36 -22.37
N TYR A 174 22.99 -15.37 -21.50
CA TYR A 174 23.26 -14.29 -20.54
C TYR A 174 24.09 -13.17 -21.13
N SER A 175 23.78 -11.93 -20.72
CA SER A 175 24.49 -10.72 -21.11
C SER A 175 25.09 -10.02 -19.89
N SER A 176 26.14 -9.21 -20.10
CA SER A 176 26.66 -8.30 -19.09
C SER A 176 25.60 -7.34 -18.55
N LEU A 177 24.56 -7.07 -19.35
CA LEU A 177 23.42 -6.25 -18.97
C LEU A 177 22.65 -6.84 -17.78
N ASP A 178 22.56 -8.17 -17.65
CA ASP A 178 21.86 -8.82 -16.54
C ASP A 178 22.52 -8.52 -15.18
N VAL A 179 23.85 -8.56 -15.14
CA VAL A 179 24.65 -8.20 -13.96
C VAL A 179 24.47 -6.73 -13.62
N VAL A 180 24.61 -5.84 -14.61
CA VAL A 180 24.47 -4.39 -14.44
C VAL A 180 23.08 -4.02 -13.92
N GLN A 181 22.03 -4.71 -14.35
CA GLN A 181 20.67 -4.48 -13.87
C GLN A 181 20.51 -4.79 -12.39
N ASN A 182 20.97 -5.96 -11.91
CA ASN A 182 20.87 -6.31 -10.50
C ASN A 182 21.72 -5.38 -9.61
N ILE A 183 22.90 -4.97 -10.07
CA ILE A 183 23.70 -3.93 -9.40
C ILE A 183 22.94 -2.61 -9.34
N SER A 184 22.30 -2.19 -10.44
CA SER A 184 21.52 -0.95 -10.50
C SER A 184 20.33 -0.98 -9.53
N LEU A 185 19.62 -2.11 -9.43
CA LEU A 185 18.52 -2.30 -8.46
C LEU A 185 19.01 -2.19 -7.02
N CYS A 186 20.17 -2.80 -6.70
CA CYS A 186 20.81 -2.67 -5.39
C CYS A 186 21.16 -1.22 -5.07
N LEU A 187 21.87 -0.53 -5.97
CA LEU A 187 22.29 0.86 -5.78
C LEU A 187 21.09 1.81 -5.63
N LEU A 188 20.06 1.66 -6.46
CA LEU A 188 18.83 2.46 -6.34
C LEU A 188 18.13 2.21 -5.00
N THR A 189 18.07 0.96 -4.53
CA THR A 189 17.47 0.64 -3.23
C THR A 189 18.22 1.29 -2.08
N LEU A 190 19.56 1.20 -2.06
CA LEU A 190 20.39 1.85 -1.06
C LEU A 190 20.31 3.38 -1.14
N PHE A 191 20.21 3.94 -2.35
CA PHE A 191 20.01 5.37 -2.56
C PHE A 191 18.66 5.84 -2.01
N ASN A 192 17.58 5.06 -2.19
CA ASN A 192 16.29 5.36 -1.56
C ASN A 192 16.39 5.36 -0.03
N LEU A 193 17.08 4.37 0.56
CA LEU A 193 17.31 4.36 2.01
C LEU A 193 18.10 5.61 2.45
N PHE A 194 19.13 5.99 1.71
CA PHE A 194 19.89 7.23 1.96
C PHE A 194 19.00 8.48 1.92
N LEU A 195 18.11 8.61 0.92
CA LEU A 195 17.13 9.71 0.83
C LEU A 195 16.19 9.76 2.04
N LEU A 196 15.83 8.62 2.62
CA LEU A 196 15.02 8.58 3.84
C LEU A 196 15.81 8.96 5.09
N LEU A 197 17.13 8.72 5.11
CA LEU A 197 17.98 9.03 6.27
C LEU A 197 18.55 10.46 6.26
N ILE A 198 18.65 11.10 5.09
CA ILE A 198 19.18 12.46 4.97
C ILE A 198 18.22 13.51 5.56
N VAL A 199 16.91 13.33 5.39
CA VAL A 199 15.89 14.26 5.88
C VAL A 199 15.60 13.97 7.35
N LYS A 200 15.79 14.96 8.23
CA LYS A 200 15.60 14.82 9.68
C LYS A 200 14.22 14.25 10.04
N TYR A 201 13.18 14.79 9.41
CA TYR A 201 11.78 14.38 9.65
C TYR A 201 11.58 12.87 9.43
N THR A 202 12.09 12.32 8.32
CA THR A 202 11.93 10.90 7.97
C THR A 202 12.87 10.02 8.79
N ARG A 203 14.11 10.47 9.03
CA ARG A 203 15.08 9.74 9.87
C ARG A 203 14.58 9.48 11.29
N GLU A 204 13.85 10.42 11.89
CA GLU A 204 13.30 10.25 13.24
C GLU A 204 12.08 9.33 13.29
N ARG A 205 11.44 9.05 12.15
CA ARG A 205 10.16 8.33 12.04
C ARG A 205 10.27 6.96 11.38
N ILE A 206 11.32 6.73 10.60
CA ILE A 206 11.57 5.45 9.96
C ILE A 206 11.85 4.39 11.04
N GLY A 207 11.10 3.29 11.00
CA GLY A 207 11.29 2.18 11.92
C GLY A 207 12.48 1.28 11.52
N SER A 208 13.03 0.55 12.48
CA SER A 208 14.10 -0.43 12.23
C SER A 208 13.69 -1.52 11.23
N ILE A 209 12.41 -1.92 11.21
CA ILE A 209 11.84 -2.88 10.25
C ILE A 209 11.95 -2.36 8.81
N ALA A 210 11.65 -1.07 8.60
CA ALA A 210 11.78 -0.46 7.29
C ALA A 210 13.25 -0.43 6.86
N ILE A 211 14.16 0.05 7.71
CA ILE A 211 15.60 0.04 7.42
C ILE A 211 16.09 -1.37 7.07
N PHE A 212 15.71 -2.38 7.85
CA PHE A 212 16.03 -3.76 7.57
C PHE A 212 15.48 -4.22 6.22
N THR A 213 14.24 -3.85 5.87
CA THR A 213 13.63 -4.21 4.57
C THR A 213 14.43 -3.65 3.39
N TYR A 214 14.91 -2.41 3.47
CA TYR A 214 15.78 -1.83 2.43
C TYR A 214 17.11 -2.58 2.32
N LEU A 215 17.77 -2.85 3.45
CA LEU A 215 19.05 -3.55 3.48
C LEU A 215 18.91 -5.01 3.00
N TRP A 216 17.85 -5.69 3.42
CA TRP A 216 17.52 -7.05 3.01
C TRP A 216 17.22 -7.14 1.51
N THR A 217 16.45 -6.18 0.99
CA THR A 217 16.15 -6.10 -0.45
C THR A 217 17.41 -5.83 -1.27
N ALA A 218 18.28 -4.92 -0.82
CA ALA A 218 19.59 -4.71 -1.44
C ALA A 218 20.45 -5.98 -1.42
N PHE A 219 20.48 -6.71 -0.29
CA PHE A 219 21.17 -7.99 -0.17
C PHE A 219 20.63 -9.05 -1.13
N ALA A 220 19.31 -9.13 -1.30
CA ALA A 220 18.69 -10.04 -2.27
C ALA A 220 19.16 -9.74 -3.71
N PHE A 221 19.26 -8.47 -4.10
CA PHE A 221 19.81 -8.07 -5.41
C PHE A 221 21.30 -8.37 -5.55
N VAL A 222 22.09 -8.27 -4.48
CA VAL A 222 23.51 -8.67 -4.49
C VAL A 222 23.65 -10.16 -4.79
N ILE A 223 22.84 -11.02 -4.17
CA ILE A 223 22.85 -12.46 -4.48
C ILE A 223 22.53 -12.69 -5.96
N GLY A 224 21.48 -12.05 -6.48
CA GLY A 224 21.14 -12.11 -7.90
C GLY A 224 22.31 -11.69 -8.80
N SER A 225 22.98 -10.58 -8.46
CA SER A 225 24.14 -10.09 -9.19
C SER A 225 25.34 -11.06 -9.16
N VAL A 226 25.59 -11.70 -8.02
CA VAL A 226 26.68 -12.68 -7.88
C VAL A 226 26.40 -13.90 -8.75
N LEU A 227 25.16 -14.40 -8.73
CA LEU A 227 24.75 -15.53 -9.57
C LEU A 227 24.87 -15.20 -11.06
N ASP A 228 24.39 -14.03 -11.48
CA ASP A 228 24.50 -13.57 -12.87
C ASP A 228 25.97 -13.39 -13.29
N PHE A 229 26.84 -12.94 -12.39
CA PHE A 229 28.28 -12.81 -12.66
C PHE A 229 28.95 -14.16 -12.91
N TYR A 230 28.66 -15.18 -12.09
CA TYR A 230 29.17 -16.53 -12.32
C TYR A 230 28.65 -17.12 -13.63
N LEU A 231 27.38 -16.90 -13.98
CA LEU A 231 26.80 -17.33 -15.25
C LEU A 231 27.48 -16.67 -16.45
N LEU A 232 27.74 -15.37 -16.37
CA LEU A 232 28.48 -14.65 -17.40
C LEU A 232 29.90 -15.23 -17.56
N LYS A 233 30.58 -15.53 -16.45
CA LYS A 233 31.91 -16.15 -16.48
C LYS A 233 31.89 -17.52 -17.19
N PHE A 234 30.93 -18.39 -16.86
CA PHE A 234 30.78 -19.66 -17.56
C PHE A 234 30.48 -19.47 -19.05
N ASN A 235 29.67 -18.46 -19.40
CA ASN A 235 29.36 -18.14 -20.80
C ASN A 235 30.61 -17.69 -21.58
N ASP A 236 31.41 -16.80 -21.01
CA ASP A 236 32.65 -16.29 -21.62
C ASP A 236 33.69 -17.39 -21.80
N GLU A 237 33.85 -18.27 -20.80
CA GLU A 237 34.79 -19.40 -20.90
C GLU A 237 34.35 -20.41 -21.96
N LEU A 238 33.03 -20.66 -22.08
CA LEU A 238 32.48 -21.52 -23.13
C LEU A 238 32.71 -20.93 -24.52
N TYR A 239 32.43 -19.63 -24.70
CA TYR A 239 32.65 -18.93 -25.98
C TYR A 239 34.12 -18.93 -26.40
N LYS A 240 35.05 -18.68 -25.47
CA LYS A 240 36.50 -18.71 -25.73
C LYS A 240 36.96 -20.09 -26.18
N ASN A 241 36.56 -21.14 -25.47
CA ASN A 241 37.00 -22.50 -25.80
C ASN A 241 36.40 -22.99 -27.13
N ASN A 242 35.14 -22.65 -27.43
CA ASN A 242 34.52 -22.99 -28.72
C ASN A 242 35.18 -22.26 -29.90
N ASN A 243 35.56 -20.98 -29.75
CA ASN A 243 36.32 -20.27 -30.77
C ASN A 243 37.68 -20.91 -31.06
N ILE A 244 38.41 -21.34 -30.01
CA ILE A 244 39.71 -22.02 -30.17
C ILE A 244 39.55 -23.33 -30.96
N ILE A 245 38.43 -24.04 -30.78
CA ILE A 245 38.10 -25.25 -31.54
C ILE A 245 37.78 -24.88 -33.00
N ALA A 246 36.89 -23.91 -33.22
CA ALA A 246 36.46 -23.48 -34.55
C ALA A 246 37.63 -22.95 -35.42
N GLU A 247 38.52 -22.13 -34.84
CA GLU A 247 39.72 -21.63 -35.51
C GLU A 247 40.65 -22.77 -35.97
N ARG A 248 40.75 -23.83 -35.18
CA ARG A 248 41.59 -25.00 -35.48
C ARG A 248 40.98 -25.91 -36.53
N GLU A 249 39.67 -26.14 -36.48
CA GLU A 249 38.97 -26.99 -37.43
C GLU A 249 38.88 -26.34 -38.82
N THR A 250 38.85 -25.01 -38.90
CA THR A 250 38.59 -24.26 -40.14
C THR A 250 39.82 -23.54 -40.72
N GLN A 251 41.04 -23.89 -40.31
CA GLN A 251 42.28 -23.23 -40.74
C GLN A 251 42.23 -21.69 -40.61
N GLY A 252 41.62 -21.18 -39.53
CA GLY A 252 41.58 -19.75 -39.21
C GLY A 252 40.56 -18.91 -39.97
N HIS A 253 39.57 -19.51 -40.64
CA HIS A 253 38.58 -18.77 -41.44
C HIS A 253 37.20 -18.59 -40.80
N GLU A 254 36.79 -19.38 -39.80
CA GLU A 254 35.49 -19.22 -39.14
C GLU A 254 35.61 -18.94 -37.65
N GLN A 255 35.02 -17.81 -37.23
CA GLN A 255 34.77 -17.48 -35.84
C GLN A 255 33.46 -18.16 -35.40
N TYR A 256 33.43 -18.73 -34.20
CA TYR A 256 32.20 -19.31 -33.65
C TYR A 256 31.19 -18.18 -33.43
N ASP A 257 30.19 -18.15 -34.28
CA ASP A 257 29.14 -17.13 -34.30
C ASP A 257 27.96 -17.66 -33.47
N ASN A 258 27.57 -16.94 -32.41
CA ASN A 258 26.44 -17.29 -31.54
C ASN A 258 25.11 -17.12 -32.32
N LYS A 259 24.84 -18.02 -33.26
CA LYS A 259 23.60 -18.02 -34.04
C LYS A 259 22.47 -18.55 -33.16
N HIS A 260 21.74 -17.63 -32.56
CA HIS A 260 20.57 -17.96 -31.74
C HIS A 260 19.37 -18.37 -32.58
N THR A 261 18.64 -19.36 -32.09
CA THR A 261 17.35 -19.74 -32.67
C THR A 261 16.28 -18.67 -32.39
N LEU A 262 15.18 -18.64 -33.17
CA LEU A 262 14.07 -17.71 -32.90
C LEU A 262 13.49 -17.87 -31.49
N ARG A 263 13.51 -19.09 -30.94
CA ARG A 263 13.06 -19.39 -29.57
C ARG A 263 13.98 -18.74 -28.53
N GLU A 264 15.29 -18.81 -28.74
CA GLU A 264 16.29 -18.17 -27.87
C GLU A 264 16.21 -16.64 -27.94
N TRP A 265 16.03 -16.07 -29.14
CA TRP A 265 15.79 -14.64 -29.30
C TRP A 265 14.54 -14.17 -28.56
N LEU A 266 13.44 -14.92 -28.66
CA LEU A 266 12.21 -14.62 -27.92
C LEU A 266 12.43 -14.70 -26.41
N TYR A 267 13.17 -15.70 -25.95
CA TYR A 267 13.52 -15.87 -24.53
C TYR A 267 14.35 -14.70 -23.99
N ILE A 268 15.42 -14.30 -24.71
CA ILE A 268 16.23 -13.14 -24.38
C ILE A 268 15.36 -11.88 -24.37
N ALA A 269 14.52 -11.68 -25.38
CA ALA A 269 13.66 -10.51 -25.47
C ALA A 269 12.68 -10.40 -24.30
N ILE A 270 11.98 -11.48 -23.94
CA ILE A 270 11.05 -11.49 -22.81
C ILE A 270 11.78 -11.18 -21.50
N ARG A 271 12.93 -11.81 -21.26
CA ARG A 271 13.75 -11.55 -20.06
C ARG A 271 14.18 -10.09 -19.99
N SER A 272 14.77 -9.58 -21.06
CA SER A 272 15.30 -8.22 -21.12
C SER A 272 14.19 -7.19 -20.94
N VAL A 273 13.01 -7.40 -21.53
CA VAL A 273 11.84 -6.53 -21.35
C VAL A 273 11.34 -6.58 -19.90
N ALA A 274 11.25 -7.76 -19.29
CA ALA A 274 10.81 -7.91 -17.90
C ALA A 274 11.78 -7.22 -16.92
N LYS A 275 13.09 -7.44 -17.08
CA LYS A 275 14.10 -6.79 -16.24
C LYS A 275 14.19 -5.28 -16.49
N LEU A 276 14.02 -4.82 -17.73
CA LEU A 276 13.91 -3.40 -18.05
C LEU A 276 12.68 -2.77 -17.38
N GLY A 277 11.53 -3.46 -17.37
CA GLY A 277 10.33 -3.05 -16.66
C GLY A 277 10.58 -2.86 -15.16
N LEU A 278 11.30 -3.79 -14.52
CA LEU A 278 11.70 -3.64 -13.11
C LEU A 278 12.62 -2.45 -12.86
N LEU A 279 13.58 -2.21 -13.76
CA LEU A 279 14.49 -1.06 -13.65
C LEU A 279 13.73 0.26 -13.79
N ILE A 280 12.80 0.34 -14.76
CA ILE A 280 11.93 1.51 -14.95
C ILE A 280 11.05 1.72 -13.71
N PHE A 281 10.46 0.64 -13.17
CA PHE A 281 9.70 0.69 -11.94
C PHE A 281 10.52 1.29 -10.79
N MET A 282 11.74 0.77 -10.56
CA MET A 282 12.63 1.26 -9.51
C MET A 282 13.11 2.70 -9.75
N ALA A 283 13.27 3.11 -11.01
CA ALA A 283 13.61 4.49 -11.34
C ALA A 283 12.47 5.45 -10.93
N PHE A 284 11.22 5.13 -11.29
CA PHE A 284 10.06 5.93 -10.87
C PHE A 284 9.84 5.90 -9.35
N TYR A 285 10.01 4.75 -8.72
CA TYR A 285 10.01 4.61 -7.26
C TYR A 285 11.04 5.58 -6.63
N THR A 286 12.25 5.62 -7.18
CA THR A 286 13.32 6.51 -6.71
C THR A 286 12.99 7.98 -6.92
N LEU A 287 12.45 8.36 -8.08
CA LEU A 287 11.99 9.72 -8.35
C LEU A 287 10.89 10.15 -7.37
N ASN A 288 9.97 9.25 -7.03
CA ASN A 288 8.92 9.51 -6.06
C ASN A 288 9.47 9.71 -4.64
N THR A 289 10.40 8.85 -4.20
CA THR A 289 11.09 9.01 -2.91
C THR A 289 11.86 10.33 -2.86
N LEU A 290 12.55 10.70 -3.94
CA LEU A 290 13.27 11.96 -4.04
C LEU A 290 12.32 13.17 -3.93
N LEU A 291 11.21 13.16 -4.68
CA LEU A 291 10.21 14.23 -4.62
C LEU A 291 9.59 14.34 -3.22
N THR A 292 9.26 13.21 -2.61
CA THR A 292 8.70 13.17 -1.24
C THR A 292 9.71 13.68 -0.21
N ALA A 293 10.98 13.28 -0.30
CA ALA A 293 12.04 13.76 0.58
C ALA A 293 12.25 15.27 0.43
N TRP A 294 12.21 15.78 -0.80
CA TRP A 294 12.28 17.21 -1.09
C TRP A 294 11.10 17.98 -0.49
N ASP A 295 9.88 17.50 -0.72
CA ASP A 295 8.67 18.15 -0.21
C ASP A 295 8.65 18.19 1.31
N ILE A 296 8.92 17.05 1.96
CA ILE A 296 9.01 16.95 3.41
C ILE A 296 10.12 17.86 3.93
N SER A 297 11.29 17.88 3.29
CA SER A 297 12.38 18.77 3.72
C SER A 297 11.92 20.23 3.72
N ARG A 298 11.23 20.68 2.67
CA ARG A 298 10.71 22.05 2.60
C ARG A 298 9.60 22.33 3.60
N THR A 299 8.64 21.42 3.78
CA THR A 299 7.46 21.65 4.62
C THR A 299 7.70 21.37 6.10
N SER A 300 8.63 20.48 6.45
CA SER A 300 8.90 20.14 7.86
C SER A 300 9.92 21.09 8.51
N ASN A 301 10.81 21.70 7.73
CA ASN A 301 11.77 22.69 8.24
C ASN A 301 11.07 23.93 8.80
N THR A 302 9.88 24.28 8.30
CA THR A 302 9.11 25.43 8.81
C THR A 302 8.53 25.17 10.20
N VAL A 303 8.21 23.91 10.53
CA VAL A 303 7.56 23.51 11.79
C VAL A 303 8.49 23.65 13.00
N VAL A 304 9.81 23.59 12.82
CA VAL A 304 10.79 23.64 13.93
C VAL A 304 10.99 25.07 14.47
N SER A 305 10.44 26.10 13.81
CA SER A 305 10.74 27.52 14.11
C SER A 305 9.78 28.19 15.12
N SER A 306 8.83 27.46 15.71
CA SER A 306 7.73 28.07 16.48
C SER A 306 7.68 27.67 17.97
N TYR A 307 8.82 27.34 18.58
CA TYR A 307 8.91 27.34 20.05
C TYR A 307 9.06 28.79 20.52
N PRO A 308 8.15 29.35 21.34
CA PRO A 308 8.45 30.58 22.05
C PRO A 308 9.54 30.24 23.06
N SER A 309 10.79 30.54 22.72
CA SER A 309 11.83 30.70 23.73
C SER A 309 11.28 31.68 24.77
N GLN A 310 11.29 31.23 26.03
CA GLN A 310 10.94 32.03 27.20
C GLN A 310 11.38 33.50 27.01
N MET A 311 10.46 34.44 27.23
CA MET A 311 10.64 35.91 27.26
C MET A 311 10.34 36.75 26.01
N VAL A 312 9.49 36.32 25.07
CA VAL A 312 8.80 37.28 24.18
C VAL A 312 7.33 36.88 23.99
N PHE A 313 6.45 37.38 24.87
CA PHE A 313 4.98 37.22 24.79
C PHE A 313 4.34 38.25 23.83
N THR A 314 5.06 38.69 22.81
CA THR A 314 4.55 39.66 21.83
C THR A 314 4.57 39.02 20.45
N GLU A 315 3.38 38.68 19.95
CA GLU A 315 3.06 38.57 18.51
C GLU A 315 3.56 37.35 17.72
N ALA A 316 3.79 36.18 18.33
CA ALA A 316 3.81 34.95 17.54
C ALA A 316 2.38 34.63 17.05
N ALA A 317 2.01 35.08 15.84
CA ALA A 317 0.66 34.94 15.28
C ALA A 317 0.21 33.48 15.07
N SER A 318 1.15 32.52 15.01
CA SER A 318 0.86 31.11 14.80
C SER A 318 1.82 30.18 15.56
N TYR A 319 1.28 29.11 16.14
CA TYR A 319 1.97 28.00 16.77
C TYR A 319 1.87 26.76 15.87
N GLU A 320 2.97 26.07 15.60
CA GLU A 320 2.98 24.86 14.76
C GLU A 320 4.01 23.89 15.32
N ASN A 321 3.61 22.66 15.69
CA ASN A 321 4.51 21.68 16.28
C ASN A 321 4.00 20.23 16.17
N TYR A 322 4.87 19.27 16.50
CA TYR A 322 4.54 17.85 16.58
C TYR A 322 4.41 17.41 18.04
N HIS A 323 3.31 16.73 18.36
CA HIS A 323 3.01 16.28 19.71
C HIS A 323 2.78 14.78 19.75
N TRP A 324 3.28 14.14 20.80
CA TRP A 324 2.94 12.76 21.10
C TRP A 324 1.49 12.64 21.55
N VAL A 325 0.92 11.45 21.34
CA VAL A 325 -0.49 11.17 21.61
C VAL A 325 -0.73 10.31 22.85
N ASP A 326 0.34 9.79 23.46
CA ASP A 326 0.30 9.02 24.70
C ASP A 326 1.69 8.98 25.37
N ASP A 327 1.72 8.53 26.64
CA ASP A 327 2.94 8.36 27.42
C ASP A 327 3.89 7.29 26.83
N ASN A 328 3.33 6.36 26.04
CA ASN A 328 4.09 5.30 25.37
C ASN A 328 4.76 5.77 24.08
N HIS A 329 4.58 7.03 23.70
CA HIS A 329 5.13 7.64 22.50
C HIS A 329 4.80 6.84 21.23
N THR A 330 3.54 6.43 21.04
CA THR A 330 3.16 5.57 19.91
C THR A 330 3.31 6.24 18.55
N TYR A 331 2.78 7.46 18.39
CA TYR A 331 2.89 8.28 17.19
C TYR A 331 2.72 9.78 17.51
N LYS A 332 3.17 10.65 16.60
CA LYS A 332 2.98 12.10 16.71
C LYS A 332 1.92 12.62 15.75
N ILE A 333 1.17 13.62 16.20
CA ILE A 333 0.29 14.42 15.33
C ILE A 333 0.84 15.83 15.17
N HIS A 334 0.57 16.40 14.00
CA HIS A 334 0.89 17.77 13.65
C HIS A 334 -0.28 18.69 14.05
N ILE A 335 0.00 19.69 14.88
CA ILE A 335 -0.98 20.67 15.35
C ILE A 335 -0.53 22.06 14.90
N THR A 336 -1.48 22.83 14.38
CA THR A 336 -1.30 24.23 13.99
C THR A 336 -2.36 25.08 14.66
N CYS A 337 -1.94 26.15 15.34
CA CYS A 337 -2.80 27.08 16.03
C CYS A 337 -2.44 28.53 15.70
N TYR A 338 -3.39 29.43 15.91
CA TYR A 338 -3.32 30.85 15.63
C TYR A 338 -3.88 31.65 16.81
N GLY A 339 -3.22 32.76 17.12
CA GLY A 339 -3.55 33.61 18.27
C GLY A 339 -3.02 33.11 19.61
N ASP A 340 -3.42 33.80 20.69
CA ASP A 340 -2.91 33.53 22.04
C ASP A 340 -3.63 32.34 22.71
N ILE A 341 -3.14 31.14 22.41
CA ILE A 341 -3.71 29.87 22.89
C ILE A 341 -3.20 29.43 24.27
N PHE A 342 -2.16 30.08 24.80
CA PHE A 342 -1.53 29.69 26.08
C PHE A 342 -1.98 30.58 27.23
N ASN A 343 -2.41 31.80 26.95
CA ASN A 343 -2.81 32.71 28.00
C ASN A 343 -4.21 32.37 28.53
N ASN A 344 -4.20 31.80 29.73
CA ASN A 344 -5.38 31.47 30.52
C ASN A 344 -5.64 32.51 31.62
N THR A 345 -4.93 33.65 31.64
CA THR A 345 -5.24 34.71 32.60
C THR A 345 -6.64 35.23 32.30
N ASP A 346 -7.52 35.01 33.26
CA ASP A 346 -8.93 35.40 33.32
C ASP A 346 -9.89 34.56 32.46
N LEU A 347 -10.11 33.31 32.89
CA LEU A 347 -11.36 32.59 32.60
C LEU A 347 -12.60 33.25 33.24
N ASP A 348 -12.38 34.21 34.15
CA ASP A 348 -13.41 35.02 34.84
C ASP A 348 -13.73 36.34 34.12
N ASN A 349 -12.98 36.72 33.08
CA ASN A 349 -13.36 37.85 32.22
C ASN A 349 -14.17 37.33 31.04
N ASP A 350 -15.40 37.85 30.88
CA ASP A 350 -16.35 37.63 29.75
C ASP A 350 -15.77 37.88 28.34
N ASN A 351 -14.48 38.23 28.22
CA ASN A 351 -13.79 38.59 27.00
C ASN A 351 -12.91 37.48 26.39
N ASN A 352 -12.80 36.30 27.01
CA ASN A 352 -11.88 35.26 26.51
C ASN A 352 -12.58 34.24 25.59
N GLN A 353 -12.64 34.54 24.29
CA GLN A 353 -13.24 33.71 23.25
C GLN A 353 -12.70 32.27 23.24
N ALA A 354 -13.53 31.23 23.38
CA ALA A 354 -13.09 29.83 23.32
C ALA A 354 -12.25 29.50 22.06
N ILE A 355 -11.28 28.60 22.21
CA ILE A 355 -10.40 28.17 21.12
C ILE A 355 -11.22 27.35 20.13
N VAL A 356 -11.33 27.81 18.89
CA VAL A 356 -11.98 27.05 17.83
C VAL A 356 -11.07 25.89 17.43
N LEU A 357 -11.46 24.65 17.71
CA LEU A 357 -10.73 23.44 17.32
C LEU A 357 -11.40 22.81 16.11
N PHE A 358 -10.77 22.93 14.95
CA PHE A 358 -11.31 22.42 13.68
C PHE A 358 -10.78 21.06 13.33
N GLU A 359 -11.70 20.23 12.86
CA GLU A 359 -11.43 18.90 12.37
C GLU A 359 -11.88 18.75 10.91
N HIS A 360 -10.93 18.32 10.09
CA HIS A 360 -11.02 18.33 8.63
C HIS A 360 -11.78 17.11 8.05
N GLY A 361 -12.15 17.18 6.77
CA GLY A 361 -12.87 16.10 6.07
C GLY A 361 -12.00 14.89 5.71
N GLY A 362 -12.62 13.84 5.16
CA GLY A 362 -12.00 12.54 4.93
C GLY A 362 -10.91 12.51 3.86
N TYR A 363 -11.04 13.28 2.78
CA TYR A 363 -10.04 13.35 1.68
C TYR A 363 -9.31 14.69 1.62
N ASP A 364 -9.23 15.37 2.77
CA ASP A 364 -8.65 16.69 2.86
C ASP A 364 -7.87 16.88 4.18
N THR A 365 -7.25 18.04 4.34
CA THR A 365 -6.56 18.50 5.55
C THR A 365 -7.12 19.84 6.04
N GLY A 366 -6.63 20.32 7.19
CA GLY A 366 -6.93 21.67 7.68
C GLY A 366 -6.48 22.76 6.70
N TYR A 367 -5.42 22.50 5.92
CA TYR A 367 -4.87 23.44 4.94
C TYR A 367 -5.86 23.90 3.86
N ARG A 368 -6.83 23.06 3.47
CA ARG A 368 -7.85 23.43 2.47
C ARG A 368 -9.20 23.70 3.12
N SER A 369 -9.71 22.75 3.90
CA SER A 369 -11.04 22.85 4.51
C SER A 369 -11.14 23.83 5.68
N GLY A 370 -10.02 24.20 6.31
CA GLY A 370 -9.97 25.16 7.43
C GLY A 370 -9.83 26.63 7.01
N THR A 371 -9.68 26.91 5.71
CA THR A 371 -9.39 28.26 5.17
C THR A 371 -10.43 29.31 5.53
N TRP A 372 -11.71 28.94 5.60
CA TRP A 372 -12.80 29.86 5.97
C TRP A 372 -12.76 30.30 7.43
N ILE A 373 -12.20 29.48 8.33
CA ILE A 373 -11.98 29.82 9.74
C ILE A 373 -10.72 30.69 9.84
N GLN A 374 -9.67 30.34 9.10
CA GLN A 374 -8.46 31.14 9.02
C GLN A 374 -8.74 32.56 8.50
N GLU A 375 -9.67 32.72 7.55
CA GLU A 375 -10.16 34.02 7.08
C GLU A 375 -10.83 34.81 8.22
N LEU A 376 -11.65 34.18 9.06
CA LEU A 376 -12.23 34.85 10.23
C LEU A 376 -11.16 35.33 11.21
N TYR A 377 -10.08 34.56 11.37
CA TYR A 377 -8.94 34.94 12.23
C TYR A 377 -8.24 36.19 11.68
N HIS A 378 -7.91 36.20 10.38
CA HIS A 378 -7.27 37.35 9.74
C HIS A 378 -8.16 38.60 9.72
N LEU A 379 -9.49 38.42 9.72
CA LEU A 379 -10.47 39.50 9.86
C LEU A 379 -10.71 39.93 11.32
N ASN A 380 -9.98 39.37 12.29
CA ASN A 380 -10.17 39.60 13.73
C ASN A 380 -11.60 39.30 14.24
N ARG A 381 -12.36 38.46 13.52
CA ARG A 381 -13.68 37.94 13.92
C ARG A 381 -13.57 36.69 14.77
N ILE A 382 -12.40 36.06 14.80
CA ILE A 382 -12.02 35.12 15.83
C ILE A 382 -10.59 35.42 16.28
N LYS A 383 -10.32 35.23 17.56
CA LYS A 383 -9.05 35.48 18.23
C LYS A 383 -8.17 34.24 18.28
N ARG A 384 -8.77 33.05 18.43
CA ARG A 384 -8.05 31.79 18.72
C ARG A 384 -8.57 30.62 17.91
N PHE A 385 -7.69 29.97 17.16
CA PHE A 385 -8.05 28.89 16.25
C PHE A 385 -6.96 27.82 16.22
N CYS A 386 -7.33 26.54 16.27
CA CYS A 386 -6.45 25.40 16.12
C CYS A 386 -7.02 24.40 15.12
N MET A 387 -6.13 23.74 14.40
CA MET A 387 -6.40 22.58 13.55
C MET A 387 -5.30 21.56 13.75
N TYR A 388 -5.60 20.30 13.47
CA TYR A 388 -4.61 19.23 13.51
C TYR A 388 -4.80 18.33 12.31
N GLU A 389 -3.74 17.61 11.94
CA GLU A 389 -3.81 16.59 10.89
C GLU A 389 -3.98 15.22 11.52
N ARG A 390 -4.98 14.46 11.08
CA ARG A 390 -5.17 13.08 11.54
C ARG A 390 -3.94 12.19 11.22
N PRO A 391 -3.76 11.08 11.95
CA PRO A 391 -2.66 10.15 11.68
C PRO A 391 -2.66 9.68 10.22
N GLY A 392 -1.51 9.79 9.55
CA GLY A 392 -1.33 9.45 8.14
C GLY A 392 -1.68 10.57 7.15
N TYR A 393 -2.10 11.74 7.63
CA TYR A 393 -2.39 12.93 6.83
C TYR A 393 -1.26 13.94 6.98
N GLY A 394 -0.93 14.65 5.89
CA GLY A 394 0.05 15.74 5.92
C GLY A 394 1.38 15.35 6.56
N LEU A 395 1.72 16.05 7.65
CA LEU A 395 2.94 15.83 8.42
C LEU A 395 2.73 15.03 9.72
N SER A 396 1.52 14.54 9.99
CA SER A 396 1.29 13.60 11.08
C SER A 396 1.88 12.23 10.77
N ASP A 397 2.26 11.53 11.82
CA ASP A 397 2.81 10.17 11.72
C ASP A 397 1.74 9.19 11.22
N SER A 398 2.18 8.10 10.61
CA SER A 398 1.28 7.03 10.15
C SER A 398 0.68 6.29 11.35
N PRO A 399 -0.62 5.94 11.33
CA PRO A 399 -1.27 5.29 12.47
C PRO A 399 -0.79 3.86 12.67
N PRO A 400 -0.66 3.40 13.93
CA PRO A 400 -0.55 1.98 14.23
C PRO A 400 -1.88 1.24 13.96
N ALA A 401 -1.81 -0.05 13.67
CA ALA A 401 -2.98 -0.91 13.54
C ALA A 401 -3.30 -1.62 14.88
N PRO A 402 -4.58 -1.75 15.27
CA PRO A 402 -5.77 -1.13 14.70
C PRO A 402 -5.92 0.36 15.11
N ILE A 403 -6.75 1.11 14.37
CA ILE A 403 -7.09 2.51 14.69
C ILE A 403 -8.62 2.68 14.79
N SER A 404 -9.10 3.53 15.69
CA SER A 404 -10.52 3.92 15.78
C SER A 404 -10.67 5.43 16.03
N ILE A 405 -11.88 5.97 15.81
CA ILE A 405 -12.18 7.39 16.10
C ILE A 405 -11.91 7.71 17.58
N SER A 406 -12.28 6.82 18.51
CA SER A 406 -12.00 7.02 19.93
C SER A 406 -10.51 7.15 20.22
N MET A 407 -9.66 6.31 19.61
CA MET A 407 -8.21 6.36 19.81
C MET A 407 -7.61 7.67 19.30
N VAL A 408 -8.07 8.17 18.14
CA VAL A 408 -7.62 9.46 17.61
C VAL A 408 -8.07 10.62 18.50
N ALA A 409 -9.31 10.58 19.01
CA ALA A 409 -9.84 11.62 19.90
C ALA A 409 -9.10 11.66 21.26
N GLU A 410 -8.77 10.51 21.83
CA GLU A 410 -7.96 10.41 23.05
C GLU A 410 -6.53 10.89 22.81
N GLY A 411 -5.93 10.48 21.69
CA GLY A 411 -4.61 10.93 21.29
C GLY A 411 -4.53 12.45 21.10
N LEU A 412 -5.55 13.04 20.47
CA LEU A 412 -5.66 14.49 20.32
C LEU A 412 -5.78 15.19 21.69
N LYS A 413 -6.60 14.65 22.61
CA LYS A 413 -6.73 15.21 23.97
C LYS A 413 -5.39 15.23 24.67
N TYR A 414 -4.65 14.11 24.64
CA TYR A 414 -3.34 14.00 25.25
C TYR A 414 -2.35 14.99 24.61
N ALA A 415 -2.30 15.05 23.27
CA ALA A 415 -1.44 15.98 22.55
C ALA A 415 -1.72 17.45 22.91
N LEU A 416 -2.99 17.83 23.05
CA LEU A 416 -3.38 19.20 23.43
C LEU A 416 -3.04 19.50 24.90
N LEU A 417 -3.50 18.67 25.83
CA LEU A 417 -3.44 18.97 27.26
C LEU A 417 -2.07 18.64 27.89
N ASN A 418 -1.52 17.48 27.55
CA ASN A 418 -0.33 16.93 28.20
C ASN A 418 0.95 17.41 27.51
N GLU A 419 0.98 17.39 26.18
CA GLU A 419 2.18 17.79 25.42
C GLU A 419 2.20 19.29 25.12
N ALA A 420 1.17 19.81 24.44
CA ALA A 420 1.12 21.21 24.01
C ALA A 420 0.73 22.18 25.13
N LYS A 421 0.11 21.71 26.22
CA LYS A 421 -0.43 22.52 27.33
C LYS A 421 -1.54 23.51 26.91
N ILE A 422 -2.26 23.20 25.84
CA ILE A 422 -3.43 23.96 25.35
C ILE A 422 -4.67 23.43 26.06
N LYS A 423 -5.16 24.16 27.08
CA LYS A 423 -6.17 23.65 28.02
C LYS A 423 -7.63 23.92 27.64
N GLY A 424 -7.89 24.81 26.67
CA GLY A 424 -9.24 25.26 26.36
C GLY A 424 -9.68 26.47 27.22
N PRO A 425 -10.98 26.81 27.25
CA PRO A 425 -12.10 26.04 26.69
C PRO A 425 -12.11 26.00 25.16
N PHE A 426 -12.67 24.93 24.60
CA PHE A 426 -12.76 24.70 23.15
C PHE A 426 -14.18 24.85 22.63
N VAL A 427 -14.31 25.34 21.39
CA VAL A 427 -15.47 25.12 20.53
C VAL A 427 -15.01 24.23 19.38
N THR A 428 -15.56 23.02 19.29
CA THR A 428 -15.15 22.05 18.29
C THR A 428 -15.95 22.21 17.00
N VAL A 429 -15.29 22.12 15.85
CA VAL A 429 -15.92 22.28 14.53
C VAL A 429 -15.50 21.12 13.65
N GLY A 430 -16.45 20.29 13.23
CA GLY A 430 -16.18 19.11 12.39
C GLY A 430 -16.82 19.25 11.01
N TYR A 431 -16.01 19.15 9.96
CA TYR A 431 -16.47 19.12 8.57
C TYR A 431 -16.49 17.68 8.04
N ASP A 432 -17.54 17.30 7.30
CA ASP A 432 -17.59 16.00 6.60
C ASP A 432 -17.39 14.82 7.59
N MET A 433 -16.46 13.90 7.34
CA MET A 433 -16.08 12.81 8.25
C MET A 433 -15.56 13.34 9.60
N GLY A 434 -14.99 14.53 9.61
CA GLY A 434 -14.52 15.23 10.81
C GLY A 434 -15.63 15.45 11.83
N GLY A 435 -16.90 15.54 11.42
CA GLY A 435 -18.03 15.61 12.33
C GLY A 435 -18.18 14.38 13.25
N LEU A 436 -17.78 13.19 12.79
CA LEU A 436 -17.77 11.98 13.61
C LEU A 436 -16.68 12.05 14.70
N PHE A 437 -15.49 12.53 14.34
CA PHE A 437 -14.38 12.75 15.27
C PHE A 437 -14.71 13.84 16.29
N THR A 438 -15.29 14.95 15.83
CA THR A 438 -15.74 16.07 16.67
C THR A 438 -16.78 15.62 17.71
N ARG A 439 -17.75 14.77 17.32
CA ARG A 439 -18.73 14.19 18.26
C ARG A 439 -18.06 13.36 19.35
N VAL A 440 -17.18 12.44 18.97
CA VAL A 440 -16.49 11.55 19.92
C VAL A 440 -15.55 12.34 20.84
N PHE A 441 -14.78 13.29 20.29
CA PHE A 441 -13.91 14.16 21.07
C PHE A 441 -14.70 14.97 22.08
N THR A 442 -15.80 15.61 21.65
CA THR A 442 -16.64 16.43 22.53
C THR A 442 -17.27 15.60 23.64
N ALA A 443 -17.82 14.43 23.32
CA ALA A 443 -18.43 13.52 24.29
C ALA A 443 -17.45 13.04 25.38
N LYS A 444 -16.17 12.91 25.04
CA LYS A 444 -15.11 12.51 25.99
C LYS A 444 -14.54 13.68 26.80
N ASN A 445 -14.83 14.92 26.41
CA ASN A 445 -14.16 16.12 26.90
C ASN A 445 -15.14 17.26 27.19
N ILE A 446 -16.34 16.94 27.67
CA ILE A 446 -17.41 17.93 27.94
C ILE A 446 -17.01 18.98 28.99
N ASP A 447 -16.03 18.66 29.83
CA ASP A 447 -15.43 19.53 30.83
C ASP A 447 -14.61 20.68 30.24
N ILE A 448 -14.06 20.49 29.03
CA ILE A 448 -13.21 21.48 28.34
C ILE A 448 -13.80 21.94 27.00
N VAL A 449 -14.97 21.45 26.60
CA VAL A 449 -15.66 21.84 25.36
C VAL A 449 -16.95 22.58 25.69
N GLN A 450 -17.05 23.84 25.29
CA GLN A 450 -18.22 24.69 25.51
C GLN A 450 -19.30 24.52 24.44
N GLY A 451 -18.93 24.09 23.23
CA GLY A 451 -19.86 23.91 22.14
C GLY A 451 -19.28 23.14 20.96
N MET A 452 -20.16 22.69 20.09
CA MET A 452 -19.85 21.87 18.93
C MET A 452 -20.58 22.39 17.69
N MET A 453 -19.88 22.45 16.56
CA MET A 453 -20.45 22.75 15.25
C MET A 453 -20.19 21.60 14.29
N LEU A 454 -21.24 21.13 13.62
CA LEU A 454 -21.13 20.10 12.59
C LEU A 454 -21.46 20.71 11.23
N VAL A 455 -20.51 20.65 10.30
CA VAL A 455 -20.59 21.29 8.98
C VAL A 455 -20.67 20.21 7.91
N ASP A 456 -21.86 20.07 7.32
CA ASP A 456 -22.25 19.03 6.36
C ASP A 456 -21.68 17.66 6.75
N ALA A 457 -21.81 17.34 8.03
CA ALA A 457 -21.10 16.25 8.67
C ALA A 457 -21.66 14.88 8.30
N TRP A 458 -20.80 13.87 8.35
CA TRP A 458 -21.20 12.48 8.21
C TRP A 458 -22.13 12.03 9.34
N HIS A 459 -23.08 11.18 8.96
CA HIS A 459 -23.86 10.37 9.89
C HIS A 459 -23.18 9.02 10.11
N GLU A 460 -23.31 8.45 11.31
CA GLU A 460 -22.71 7.17 11.71
C GLU A 460 -23.06 6.03 10.74
N ASP A 461 -24.24 6.06 10.12
CA ASP A 461 -24.67 5.09 9.10
C ASP A 461 -23.67 4.95 7.94
N LEU A 462 -22.90 5.99 7.62
CA LEU A 462 -21.87 5.97 6.57
C LEU A 462 -20.70 5.03 6.88
N LEU A 463 -20.50 4.68 8.15
CA LEU A 463 -19.49 3.70 8.54
C LEU A 463 -19.93 2.25 8.27
N LEU A 464 -21.22 2.02 7.93
CA LEU A 464 -21.77 0.69 7.68
C LEU A 464 -21.70 0.31 6.20
N LYS A 465 -21.27 -0.91 5.85
CA LYS A 465 -21.04 -1.39 4.47
C LYS A 465 -22.15 -1.13 3.43
N ASN A 466 -23.41 -1.00 3.85
CA ASN A 466 -24.57 -0.86 2.97
C ASN A 466 -25.13 0.58 2.86
N TYR A 467 -24.37 1.59 3.29
CA TYR A 467 -24.86 2.98 3.33
C TYR A 467 -25.28 3.53 1.96
N LEU A 468 -24.57 3.22 0.87
CA LEU A 468 -24.87 3.77 -0.46
C LEU A 468 -26.26 3.38 -0.98
N LYS A 469 -26.67 2.12 -0.74
CA LYS A 469 -28.01 1.65 -1.13
C LYS A 469 -29.12 2.44 -0.42
N ARG A 470 -28.82 3.01 0.76
CA ARG A 470 -29.76 3.83 1.53
C ARG A 470 -29.74 5.30 1.11
N MET A 471 -28.68 5.75 0.43
CA MET A 471 -28.44 7.17 0.13
C MET A 471 -28.85 7.60 -1.28
N LEU A 472 -28.75 6.68 -2.23
CA LEU A 472 -29.21 6.90 -3.60
C LEU A 472 -30.75 7.02 -3.62
N PRO A 473 -31.30 7.93 -4.43
CA PRO A 473 -32.75 8.03 -4.59
C PRO A 473 -33.31 6.68 -5.07
N PRO A 474 -34.55 6.32 -4.66
CA PRO A 474 -35.23 5.17 -5.26
C PRO A 474 -35.32 5.36 -6.79
N VAL A 475 -35.36 4.25 -7.52
CA VAL A 475 -35.63 4.27 -8.96
C VAL A 475 -37.04 4.84 -9.13
N ASP A 476 -37.15 6.04 -9.71
CA ASP A 476 -38.45 6.56 -10.15
C ASP A 476 -38.75 5.91 -11.50
N ASP A 477 -39.75 5.02 -11.55
CA ASP A 477 -40.20 4.38 -12.80
C ASP A 477 -40.78 5.39 -13.82
N ASP A 478 -41.07 6.63 -13.38
CA ASP A 478 -41.71 7.70 -14.15
C ASP A 478 -40.75 8.67 -14.86
N ASP A 479 -39.43 8.60 -14.60
CA ASP A 479 -38.40 9.39 -15.31
C ASP A 479 -37.34 8.48 -15.94
N PRO A 480 -37.60 7.94 -17.15
CA PRO A 480 -36.68 7.03 -17.85
C PRO A 480 -35.35 7.68 -18.26
N SER A 481 -35.19 9.00 -18.11
CA SER A 481 -33.95 9.72 -18.41
C SER A 481 -32.98 9.75 -17.24
N ARG A 482 -33.47 9.53 -16.00
CA ARG A 482 -32.66 9.60 -14.80
C ARG A 482 -32.02 8.26 -14.53
N ASN A 483 -30.71 8.15 -14.77
CA ASN A 483 -29.97 6.95 -14.42
C ASN A 483 -29.98 6.77 -12.89
N PRO A 484 -30.65 5.74 -12.34
CA PRO A 484 -30.74 5.54 -10.88
C PRO A 484 -29.38 5.20 -10.24
N ASP A 485 -28.40 4.81 -11.06
CA ASP A 485 -27.02 4.57 -10.66
C ASP A 485 -26.10 5.79 -10.89
N ASP A 486 -26.65 6.98 -11.18
CA ASP A 486 -25.83 8.18 -11.31
C ASP A 486 -25.22 8.60 -9.96
N ARG A 487 -23.91 8.34 -9.85
CA ARG A 487 -23.06 8.65 -8.70
C ARG A 487 -22.18 9.87 -8.94
N SER A 488 -22.32 10.56 -10.07
CA SER A 488 -21.47 11.70 -10.45
C SER A 488 -21.54 12.86 -9.46
N TRP A 489 -22.68 12.99 -8.76
CA TRP A 489 -22.89 14.04 -7.77
C TRP A 489 -22.34 13.71 -6.38
N LEU A 490 -22.01 12.45 -6.09
CA LEU A 490 -21.49 12.05 -4.79
C LEU A 490 -20.07 12.59 -4.62
N PRO A 491 -19.79 13.29 -3.52
CA PRO A 491 -18.42 13.68 -3.17
C PRO A 491 -17.52 12.44 -3.13
N GLN A 492 -16.26 12.61 -3.54
CA GLN A 492 -15.29 11.52 -3.56
C GLN A 492 -15.14 10.87 -2.19
N GLU A 493 -15.33 11.67 -1.14
CA GLU A 493 -15.31 11.32 0.27
C GLU A 493 -16.34 10.24 0.63
N ILE A 494 -17.52 10.33 0.03
CA ILE A 494 -18.69 9.48 0.32
C ILE A 494 -18.79 8.31 -0.68
N GLY A 495 -17.96 8.29 -1.72
CA GLY A 495 -17.95 7.21 -2.70
C GLY A 495 -17.60 5.85 -2.07
N ARG A 496 -18.13 4.74 -2.61
CA ARG A 496 -17.71 3.40 -2.17
C ARG A 496 -16.23 3.23 -2.49
N HIS A 497 -15.41 3.19 -1.46
CA HIS A 497 -14.05 2.71 -1.61
C HIS A 497 -14.08 1.19 -1.51
N ASN A 498 -13.78 0.52 -2.63
CA ASN A 498 -13.48 -0.90 -2.61
C ASN A 498 -12.13 -1.06 -1.90
N GLU A 499 -12.07 -1.87 -0.85
CA GLU A 499 -10.85 -2.11 -0.07
C GLU A 499 -9.71 -2.56 -0.97
N PHE A 500 -10.02 -3.40 -1.96
CA PHE A 500 -9.07 -3.83 -2.99
C PHE A 500 -8.59 -2.67 -3.86
N LYS A 501 -9.46 -1.71 -4.20
CA LYS A 501 -9.09 -0.54 -4.99
C LYS A 501 -8.13 0.37 -4.20
N LEU A 502 -8.39 0.62 -2.92
CA LEU A 502 -7.48 1.40 -2.06
C LEU A 502 -6.12 0.71 -1.93
N TRP A 503 -6.10 -0.61 -1.72
CA TRP A 503 -4.87 -1.40 -1.67
C TRP A 503 -4.08 -1.31 -2.98
N TRP A 504 -4.76 -1.49 -4.12
CA TRP A 504 -4.15 -1.37 -5.44
C TRP A 504 -3.62 0.04 -5.70
N GLN A 505 -4.38 1.07 -5.37
CA GLN A 505 -3.92 2.46 -5.44
C GLN A 505 -2.69 2.69 -4.55
N GLY A 506 -2.66 2.08 -3.37
CA GLY A 506 -1.52 2.09 -2.45
C GLY A 506 -0.25 1.55 -3.11
N LEU A 507 -0.31 0.37 -3.73
CA LEU A 507 0.84 -0.20 -4.45
C LEU A 507 1.34 0.71 -5.58
N TRP A 508 0.44 1.24 -6.40
CA TRP A 508 0.80 2.12 -7.51
C TRP A 508 1.24 3.53 -7.08
N SER A 509 0.85 3.97 -5.88
CA SER A 509 1.28 5.25 -5.33
C SER A 509 2.80 5.34 -5.12
N THR A 510 3.46 4.20 -4.96
CA THR A 510 4.93 4.13 -4.79
C THR A 510 5.70 4.61 -6.02
N LEU A 511 5.11 4.53 -7.21
CA LEU A 511 5.69 5.08 -8.44
C LEU A 511 5.54 6.59 -8.57
N GLY A 512 4.59 7.20 -7.84
CA GLY A 512 4.42 8.64 -7.79
C GLY A 512 4.02 9.32 -9.11
N LEU A 513 3.54 8.61 -10.13
CA LEU A 513 3.27 9.21 -11.46
C LEU A 513 2.35 10.45 -11.41
N ARG A 514 1.34 10.43 -10.54
CA ARG A 514 0.45 11.58 -10.28
C ARG A 514 1.17 12.73 -9.57
N LEU A 515 2.06 12.43 -8.63
CA LEU A 515 2.88 13.43 -7.94
C LEU A 515 3.92 14.05 -8.88
N GLN A 516 4.53 13.24 -9.76
CA GLN A 516 5.47 13.69 -10.79
C GLN A 516 4.81 14.63 -11.80
N SER A 517 3.62 14.27 -12.29
CA SER A 517 2.85 15.16 -13.19
C SER A 517 2.36 16.43 -12.48
N SER A 518 2.02 16.35 -11.19
CA SER A 518 1.60 17.50 -10.38
C SER A 518 2.66 18.60 -10.31
N TRP A 519 3.95 18.27 -10.11
CA TRP A 519 4.99 19.30 -10.03
C TRP A 519 5.56 19.71 -11.40
N LEU A 520 5.70 18.78 -12.36
CA LEU A 520 6.28 19.08 -13.68
C LEU A 520 5.30 19.77 -14.64
N VAL A 521 4.01 19.43 -14.55
CA VAL A 521 2.99 19.91 -15.51
C VAL A 521 2.02 20.87 -14.83
N ALA A 522 1.47 20.50 -13.67
CA ALA A 522 0.49 21.33 -12.97
C ALA A 522 1.12 22.41 -12.07
N HIS A 523 2.44 22.40 -11.91
CA HIS A 523 3.20 23.38 -11.12
C HIS A 523 2.70 23.52 -9.67
N HIS A 524 2.15 22.46 -9.07
CA HIS A 524 1.72 22.50 -7.68
C HIS A 524 2.93 22.61 -6.75
N GLY A 525 2.77 23.30 -5.61
CA GLY A 525 3.82 23.46 -4.61
C GLY A 525 3.96 22.26 -3.66
N SER A 526 5.03 22.21 -2.86
CA SER A 526 5.23 21.16 -1.84
C SER A 526 4.09 21.11 -0.81
N ARG A 527 3.55 22.26 -0.40
CA ARG A 527 2.41 22.31 0.53
C ARG A 527 1.13 21.74 -0.09
N ASP A 528 0.88 22.02 -1.36
CA ASP A 528 -0.26 21.46 -2.10
C ASP A 528 -0.16 19.93 -2.27
N ARG A 529 1.06 19.40 -2.39
CA ARG A 529 1.27 17.95 -2.43
C ARG A 529 1.14 17.28 -1.07
N ILE A 530 1.67 17.90 -0.01
CA ILE A 530 1.66 17.33 1.35
C ILE A 530 0.29 17.47 2.02
N PHE A 531 -0.32 18.64 1.96
CA PHE A 531 -1.59 18.93 2.64
C PHE A 531 -2.74 19.13 1.67
N GLY A 532 -2.47 19.56 0.44
CA GLY A 532 -3.49 20.01 -0.48
C GLY A 532 -4.07 18.91 -1.38
N ARG A 533 -4.29 19.28 -2.64
CA ARG A 533 -5.04 18.49 -3.63
C ARG A 533 -4.41 17.14 -3.98
N ASP A 534 -3.09 16.99 -3.81
CA ASP A 534 -2.42 15.75 -4.20
C ASP A 534 -2.18 14.78 -3.03
N LEU A 535 -2.63 15.14 -1.81
CA LEU A 535 -2.62 14.25 -0.64
C LEU A 535 -3.19 12.86 -0.96
N PRO A 536 -4.32 12.70 -1.69
CA PRO A 536 -4.90 11.38 -1.95
C PRO A 536 -4.01 10.43 -2.75
N TYR A 537 -2.95 10.93 -3.39
CA TYR A 537 -2.00 10.12 -4.15
C TYR A 537 -0.79 9.67 -3.33
N GLN A 538 -0.68 10.08 -2.06
CA GLN A 538 0.42 9.68 -1.20
C GLN A 538 0.20 8.29 -0.59
N GLY A 539 1.27 7.49 -0.56
CA GLY A 539 1.21 6.15 0.03
C GLY A 539 0.86 6.14 1.52
N ARG A 540 1.30 7.14 2.30
CA ARG A 540 0.97 7.25 3.73
C ARG A 540 -0.53 7.49 3.97
N PHE A 541 -1.12 8.41 3.20
CA PHE A 541 -2.55 8.68 3.24
C PHE A 541 -3.37 7.46 2.81
N LEU A 542 -3.01 6.83 1.68
CA LEU A 542 -3.69 5.64 1.18
C LEU A 542 -3.60 4.48 2.17
N ARG A 543 -2.46 4.32 2.86
CA ARG A 543 -2.30 3.33 3.93
C ARG A 543 -3.25 3.61 5.09
N ALA A 544 -3.35 4.86 5.55
CA ALA A 544 -4.28 5.25 6.60
C ALA A 544 -5.74 4.99 6.20
N LYS A 545 -6.12 5.33 4.96
CA LYS A 545 -7.46 5.05 4.42
C LYS A 545 -7.79 3.57 4.34
N PHE A 546 -6.84 2.75 3.92
CA PHE A 546 -7.03 1.31 3.89
C PHE A 546 -7.20 0.74 5.31
N LEU A 547 -6.42 1.23 6.28
CA LEU A 547 -6.53 0.83 7.69
C LEU A 547 -7.89 1.25 8.31
N GLU A 548 -8.34 2.48 8.03
CA GLU A 548 -9.67 2.98 8.40
C GLU A 548 -10.78 2.05 7.85
N SER A 549 -10.62 1.59 6.61
CA SER A 549 -11.63 0.72 5.97
C SER A 549 -11.69 -0.69 6.58
N ILE A 550 -10.54 -1.31 6.87
CA ILE A 550 -10.48 -2.72 7.32
C ILE A 550 -10.74 -2.87 8.82
N THR A 551 -10.11 -2.02 9.63
CA THR A 551 -10.07 -2.23 11.10
C THR A 551 -11.02 -1.29 11.84
N SER A 552 -11.26 -0.10 11.31
CA SER A 552 -11.90 1.00 12.06
C SER A 552 -13.42 1.04 11.90
N SER A 553 -13.99 0.63 10.76
CA SER A 553 -15.41 0.89 10.45
C SER A 553 -16.41 0.46 11.54
N ILE A 554 -16.30 -0.77 12.04
CA ILE A 554 -17.21 -1.28 13.09
C ILE A 554 -16.89 -0.73 14.49
N LEU A 555 -15.60 -0.56 14.81
CA LEU A 555 -15.16 -0.01 16.10
C LEU A 555 -15.59 1.45 16.22
N SER A 556 -15.30 2.24 15.18
CA SER A 556 -15.66 3.65 15.07
C SER A 556 -17.16 3.87 15.03
N TYR A 557 -17.94 2.98 14.41
CA TYR A 557 -19.41 3.04 14.48
C TYR A 557 -19.89 2.97 15.93
N ARG A 558 -19.35 2.03 16.72
CA ARG A 558 -19.67 1.91 18.15
C ARG A 558 -19.20 3.12 18.95
N ASP A 559 -18.01 3.63 18.67
CA ASP A 559 -17.46 4.83 19.32
C ASP A 559 -18.40 6.04 19.16
N VAL A 560 -18.90 6.26 17.94
CA VAL A 560 -19.81 7.37 17.64
C VAL A 560 -21.18 7.18 18.29
N ILE A 561 -21.78 6.00 18.19
CA ILE A 561 -23.09 5.73 18.81
C ILE A 561 -23.01 5.94 20.34
N ASN A 562 -21.99 5.40 20.98
CA ASN A 562 -21.79 5.52 22.43
C ASN A 562 -21.51 6.96 22.87
N SER A 563 -21.07 7.83 21.95
CA SER A 563 -20.81 9.25 22.24
C SER A 563 -22.11 10.07 22.37
N ASN A 564 -23.19 9.66 21.71
CA ASN A 564 -24.43 10.44 21.63
C ASN A 564 -25.06 10.74 23.00
N ASP A 565 -25.05 9.76 23.91
CA ASP A 565 -25.64 9.92 25.25
C ASP A 565 -24.96 11.01 26.08
N ARG A 566 -23.68 11.31 25.80
CA ARG A 566 -22.92 12.37 26.49
C ARG A 566 -23.07 13.74 25.86
N LEU A 567 -23.63 13.83 24.65
CA LEU A 567 -23.76 15.09 23.90
C LEU A 567 -25.09 15.83 24.17
N ILE A 568 -25.98 15.24 24.97
CA ILE A 568 -27.35 15.71 25.21
C ILE A 568 -27.43 17.18 25.66
N ASP A 569 -26.44 17.67 26.41
CA ASP A 569 -26.44 19.02 27.00
C ASP A 569 -25.36 19.96 26.45
N VAL A 570 -24.77 19.60 25.29
CA VAL A 570 -23.72 20.38 24.62
C VAL A 570 -24.34 21.43 23.68
N LYS A 571 -23.89 22.70 23.77
CA LYS A 571 -24.33 23.76 22.83
C LYS A 571 -23.94 23.37 21.41
N THR A 572 -24.91 23.09 20.55
CA THR A 572 -24.64 22.51 19.22
C THR A 572 -25.19 23.40 18.10
N SER A 573 -24.46 23.53 16.99
CA SER A 573 -24.95 24.15 15.75
C SER A 573 -24.71 23.22 14.57
N ILE A 574 -25.71 23.08 13.70
CA ILE A 574 -25.64 22.22 12.52
C ILE A 574 -25.71 23.09 11.28
N VAL A 575 -24.76 22.91 10.37
CA VAL A 575 -24.77 23.50 9.03
C VAL A 575 -24.86 22.39 8.01
N SER A 576 -25.76 22.49 7.05
CA SER A 576 -25.96 21.47 6.02
C SER A 576 -25.94 22.08 4.62
N SER A 577 -25.33 21.38 3.66
CA SER A 577 -25.32 21.80 2.25
C SER A 577 -26.72 21.70 1.65
N LYS A 578 -27.20 22.80 1.06
CA LYS A 578 -28.47 22.84 0.33
C LYS A 578 -28.48 21.88 -0.86
N ASP A 579 -27.37 21.75 -1.58
CA ASP A 579 -27.30 20.85 -2.73
C ASP A 579 -27.34 19.38 -2.29
N MET A 580 -26.64 19.02 -1.21
CA MET A 580 -26.67 17.65 -0.67
C MET A 580 -28.07 17.28 -0.14
N VAL A 581 -28.70 18.18 0.60
CA VAL A 581 -30.07 18.00 1.12
C VAL A 581 -31.10 17.87 0.00
N LYS A 582 -30.92 18.62 -1.11
CA LYS A 582 -31.80 18.52 -2.29
C LYS A 582 -31.58 17.23 -3.09
N LYS A 583 -30.34 16.79 -3.23
CA LYS A 583 -29.97 15.61 -4.04
C LYS A 583 -30.29 14.29 -3.34
N SER A 584 -30.21 14.24 -2.01
CA SER A 584 -30.53 13.04 -1.23
C SER A 584 -31.43 13.34 -0.04
N TYR A 585 -32.64 12.79 -0.10
CA TYR A 585 -33.59 12.82 1.03
C TYR A 585 -32.99 12.19 2.29
N ARG A 586 -32.22 11.09 2.14
CA ARG A 586 -31.56 10.42 3.26
C ARG A 586 -30.52 11.32 3.91
N TRP A 587 -29.72 12.04 3.13
CA TRP A 587 -28.78 13.03 3.66
C TRP A 587 -29.50 14.09 4.48
N GLY A 588 -30.58 14.67 3.95
CA GLY A 588 -31.40 15.65 4.68
C GLY A 588 -31.96 15.11 5.99
N ASN A 589 -32.41 13.86 6.03
CA ASN A 589 -32.87 13.22 7.25
C ASN A 589 -31.75 12.97 8.27
N TRP A 590 -30.58 12.53 7.81
CA TRP A 590 -29.42 12.37 8.66
C TRP A 590 -28.98 13.70 9.28
N GLN A 591 -28.92 14.78 8.49
CA GLN A 591 -28.65 16.11 9.01
C GLN A 591 -29.68 16.53 10.06
N ARG A 592 -30.97 16.23 9.84
CA ARG A 592 -32.03 16.45 10.82
C ARG A 592 -31.83 15.60 12.09
N GLU A 593 -31.40 14.36 11.97
CA GLU A 593 -31.08 13.49 13.12
C GLU A 593 -29.92 14.06 13.94
N LEU A 594 -28.88 14.61 13.30
CA LEU A 594 -27.79 15.28 13.99
C LEU A 594 -28.28 16.46 14.86
N THR A 595 -29.33 17.18 14.44
CA THR A 595 -29.91 18.27 15.27
C THR A 595 -30.50 17.79 16.58
N LYS A 596 -30.87 16.50 16.67
CA LYS A 596 -31.51 15.89 17.84
C LYS A 596 -30.52 15.29 18.83
N ILE A 597 -29.22 15.27 18.51
CA ILE A 597 -28.17 14.75 19.40
C ILE A 597 -28.10 15.55 20.70
N SER A 598 -28.33 16.86 20.63
CA SER A 598 -28.36 17.75 21.79
C SER A 598 -29.71 18.42 21.97
N ARG A 599 -30.14 18.57 23.22
CA ARG A 599 -31.30 19.39 23.61
C ARG A 599 -30.99 20.89 23.55
N LYS A 600 -29.70 21.26 23.53
CA LYS A 600 -29.21 22.65 23.44
C LYS A 600 -28.76 23.03 22.02
N THR A 601 -29.29 22.37 21.00
CA THR A 601 -29.07 22.75 19.60
C THR A 601 -29.60 24.16 19.37
N GLN A 602 -28.70 25.10 19.05
CA GLN A 602 -29.01 26.53 18.89
C GLN A 602 -29.61 26.83 17.51
N GLU A 603 -29.03 26.24 16.48
CA GLU A 603 -29.40 26.52 15.10
C GLU A 603 -29.13 25.31 14.21
N TRP A 604 -30.04 25.06 13.28
CA TRP A 604 -29.79 24.25 12.09
C TRP A 604 -29.96 25.13 10.86
N LYS A 605 -28.86 25.38 10.15
CA LYS A 605 -28.84 26.24 8.97
C LYS A 605 -28.51 25.43 7.72
N VAL A 606 -29.43 25.44 6.76
CA VAL A 606 -29.15 24.96 5.40
C VAL A 606 -28.52 26.11 4.62
N VAL A 607 -27.27 25.91 4.17
CA VAL A 607 -26.46 26.93 3.49
C VAL A 607 -26.32 26.65 2.01
N ASP A 608 -26.12 27.70 1.22
CA ASP A 608 -25.99 27.57 -0.23
C ASP A 608 -24.68 26.88 -0.62
N GLY A 609 -24.72 26.06 -1.68
CA GLY A 609 -23.56 25.31 -2.17
C GLY A 609 -23.59 23.81 -1.88
N GLY A 610 -22.54 23.14 -2.37
CA GLY A 610 -22.30 21.72 -2.28
C GLY A 610 -21.64 21.27 -0.97
N HIS A 611 -21.20 20.02 -0.96
CA HIS A 611 -20.58 19.38 0.20
C HIS A 611 -19.40 20.21 0.75
N GLU A 612 -18.51 20.68 -0.13
CA GLU A 612 -17.42 21.61 0.22
C GLU A 612 -17.93 23.05 0.39
N VAL A 613 -18.75 23.29 1.41
CA VAL A 613 -19.43 24.58 1.66
C VAL A 613 -18.50 25.80 1.65
N TYR A 614 -17.24 25.61 2.07
CA TYR A 614 -16.21 26.64 2.13
C TYR A 614 -15.75 27.15 0.75
N LYS A 615 -16.02 26.42 -0.34
CA LYS A 615 -15.72 26.86 -1.71
C LYS A 615 -16.78 27.80 -2.30
N TYR A 616 -17.98 27.83 -1.72
CA TYR A 616 -19.09 28.64 -2.22
C TYR A 616 -19.14 29.95 -1.43
N ASN A 617 -19.01 31.10 -2.09
CA ASN A 617 -18.91 32.40 -1.40
C ASN A 617 -20.06 32.65 -0.40
N LEU A 618 -21.30 32.43 -0.83
CA LEU A 618 -22.48 32.61 0.03
C LEU A 618 -22.56 31.54 1.13
N GLY A 619 -22.33 30.27 0.79
CA GLY A 619 -22.29 29.16 1.75
C GLY A 619 -21.25 29.35 2.83
N LYS A 620 -20.05 29.79 2.44
CA LYS A 620 -18.94 30.14 3.32
C LYS A 620 -19.33 31.23 4.31
N GLN A 621 -19.88 32.35 3.82
CA GLN A 621 -20.33 33.46 4.68
C GLN A 621 -21.42 33.03 5.66
N GLN A 622 -22.42 32.28 5.20
CA GLN A 622 -23.48 31.76 6.06
C GLN A 622 -22.94 30.81 7.14
N THR A 623 -21.97 29.97 6.78
CA THR A 623 -21.30 29.05 7.72
C THR A 623 -20.48 29.82 8.75
N GLN A 624 -19.73 30.83 8.31
CA GLN A 624 -18.99 31.75 9.19
C GLN A 624 -19.90 32.42 10.21
N ASP A 625 -21.06 32.93 9.78
CA ASP A 625 -22.00 33.59 10.68
C ASP A 625 -22.60 32.65 11.73
N VAL A 626 -22.78 31.36 11.41
CA VAL A 626 -23.20 30.34 12.38
C VAL A 626 -22.09 30.09 13.41
N LEU A 627 -20.83 29.98 12.98
CA LEU A 627 -19.70 29.81 13.90
C LEU A 627 -19.60 30.99 14.89
N LEU A 628 -19.73 32.22 14.41
CA LEU A 628 -19.64 33.42 15.26
C LEU A 628 -20.76 33.51 16.29
N ARG A 629 -21.97 33.06 15.93
CA ARG A 629 -23.09 32.92 16.88
C ARG A 629 -22.81 31.85 17.93
N LEU A 630 -22.20 30.73 17.53
CA LEU A 630 -21.86 29.67 18.47
C LEU A 630 -20.81 30.13 19.49
N VAL A 631 -19.78 30.85 19.02
CA VAL A 631 -18.67 31.34 19.83
C VAL A 631 -19.05 32.57 20.68
N GLY A 632 -20.17 33.24 20.38
CA GLY A 632 -20.73 34.31 21.22
C GLY A 632 -20.29 35.73 20.86
N GLU A 633 -19.68 35.95 19.69
CA GLU A 633 -19.20 37.29 19.28
C GLU A 633 -20.24 38.14 18.52
N LYS A 634 -21.53 37.77 18.57
CA LYS A 634 -22.54 38.44 17.73
C LYS A 634 -22.85 39.89 18.16
N ASP A 635 -22.58 40.27 19.40
CA ASP A 635 -22.96 41.58 19.95
C ASP A 635 -22.00 42.73 19.57
N ARG A 636 -21.08 42.52 18.61
CA ARG A 636 -20.19 43.56 18.05
C ARG A 636 -20.52 43.96 16.61
N TYR A 637 -21.81 43.96 16.25
CA TYR A 637 -22.30 44.47 14.96
C TYR A 637 -23.51 45.38 15.12
#